data_AF-F0JJL9-F1
#
_entry.id   AF-F0JJL9-F1
#
_cell.length_a   1.000
_cell.length_b   1.000
_cell.length_c   1.000
_cell.angle_alpha   90.00
_cell.angle_beta   90.00
_cell.angle_gamma   90.00
#
_symmetry.space_group_name_H-M   'P 1'
#
loop_
_entity.id
_entity.type
_entity.pdbx_description
1 polymer ?
#
loop_
_entity_poly.entity_id
_entity_poly.type
_entity_poly.pdbx_seq_one_letter_code
_entity_poly.pdbx_strand_id
1 'polypeptide(L)'
;MQRTNRHMAHHLSDEQLAELGLAATEGTGHPGPCPSAEDLAALREGRLDAARRAEILAHLDGCAECVARWLAVSSVDASSEDAPERAVPAPRAVSPVFVRTVAVIAAVAACVFFVIRLFPPSGGGPDFARSVDAGYRLVLDDPRLYAALSGPVRELAASGGVRSAGTPAEGAFEAGWAAGLAALGRGREGVAAPSGNARAEYVFAAGRWSVLVHAALDAEVPSGGNFWKEQARTAGLFQERTAALAPGDETRHRALWGDLAAVLDRLADGSATARDRDRLCRLLGGLGRVMGESDLGA
;
A
#
# COMPACT_ATOMS: atom_id res chain seq x y z
N MET A 1 12.48 42.72 14.60
CA MET A 1 12.23 41.69 13.57
C MET A 1 11.46 40.55 14.21
N GLN A 2 10.13 40.60 14.10
CA GLN A 2 9.19 39.61 14.64
C GLN A 2 9.16 38.37 13.75
N ARG A 3 9.32 37.17 14.32
CA ARG A 3 9.01 35.90 13.66
C ARG A 3 7.73 35.34 14.25
N THR A 4 6.73 35.22 13.41
CA THR A 4 5.43 34.60 13.66
C THR A 4 5.58 33.07 13.66
N ASN A 5 5.46 32.45 14.82
CA ASN A 5 5.23 31.01 14.93
C ASN A 5 3.74 30.73 14.73
N ARG A 6 3.38 30.35 13.51
CA ARG A 6 2.03 29.91 13.15
C ARG A 6 1.91 28.42 13.51
N HIS A 7 1.40 28.12 14.69
CA HIS A 7 0.91 26.79 15.04
C HIS A 7 -0.27 26.47 14.11
N MET A 8 -0.06 25.59 13.12
CA MET A 8 -1.16 24.96 12.39
C MET A 8 -1.67 23.79 13.23
N ALA A 9 -2.54 24.08 14.19
CA ALA A 9 -3.52 23.11 14.63
C ALA A 9 -4.55 23.01 13.50
N HIS A 10 -4.59 21.88 12.80
CA HIS A 10 -5.66 21.59 11.85
C HIS A 10 -6.95 21.42 12.63
N HIS A 11 -7.73 22.49 12.76
CA HIS A 11 -9.13 22.41 13.16
C HIS A 11 -9.86 21.62 12.08
N LEU A 12 -10.33 20.43 12.42
CA LEU A 12 -11.34 19.73 11.65
C LEU A 12 -12.56 20.65 11.57
N SER A 13 -13.09 20.89 10.37
CA SER A 13 -14.28 21.72 10.23
C SER A 13 -15.49 21.02 10.86
N ASP A 14 -16.48 21.80 11.30
CA ASP A 14 -17.75 21.26 11.82
C ASP A 14 -18.42 20.30 10.81
N GLU A 15 -18.18 20.53 9.51
CA GLU A 15 -18.63 19.68 8.41
C GLU A 15 -17.92 18.32 8.39
N GLN A 16 -16.60 18.28 8.62
CA GLN A 16 -15.84 17.02 8.75
C GLN A 16 -16.24 16.24 10.00
N LEU A 17 -16.57 16.95 11.09
CA LEU A 17 -17.11 16.33 12.31
C LEU A 17 -18.51 15.73 12.07
N ALA A 18 -19.36 16.41 11.29
CA ALA A 18 -20.68 15.92 10.92
C ALA A 18 -20.61 14.70 9.96
N GLU A 19 -19.68 14.72 9.00
CA GLU A 19 -19.47 13.62 8.04
C GLU A 19 -18.93 12.36 8.74
N LEU A 20 -18.01 12.52 9.71
CA LEU A 20 -17.56 11.44 10.59
C LEU A 20 -18.70 10.90 11.48
N GLY A 21 -19.62 11.75 11.93
CA GLY A 21 -20.79 11.35 12.71
C GLY A 21 -21.81 10.52 11.91
N LEU A 22 -21.99 10.80 10.63
CA LEU A 22 -22.89 10.06 9.74
C LEU A 22 -22.32 8.71 9.31
N ALA A 23 -21.01 8.59 9.11
CA ALA A 23 -20.36 7.32 8.77
C ALA A 23 -20.42 6.29 9.92
N ALA A 24 -20.50 6.77 11.17
CA ALA A 24 -20.49 5.89 12.34
C ALA A 24 -21.85 5.19 12.59
N THR A 25 -22.98 5.77 12.18
CA THR A 25 -24.32 5.29 12.56
C THR A 25 -24.79 4.03 11.82
N GLU A 26 -24.06 3.54 10.81
CA GLU A 26 -24.41 2.32 10.07
C GLU A 26 -23.85 1.02 10.70
N GLY A 27 -23.13 1.12 11.82
CA GLY A 27 -22.56 -0.03 12.53
C GLY A 27 -23.60 -0.87 13.29
N THR A 28 -23.83 -2.10 12.83
CA THR A 28 -24.63 -3.12 13.54
C THR A 28 -24.03 -3.46 14.91
N GLY A 29 -24.90 -3.60 15.91
CA GLY A 29 -24.60 -3.64 17.35
C GLY A 29 -23.38 -4.46 17.77
N HIS A 30 -22.57 -3.86 18.64
CA HIS A 30 -21.35 -4.45 19.15
C HIS A 30 -21.60 -5.38 20.36
N PRO A 31 -20.90 -6.52 20.45
CA PRO A 31 -21.04 -7.45 21.56
C PRO A 31 -20.24 -6.95 22.77
N GLY A 32 -20.84 -6.10 23.60
CA GLY A 32 -20.27 -5.74 24.90
C GLY A 32 -20.94 -4.51 25.52
N PRO A 33 -20.84 -4.35 26.86
CA PRO A 33 -21.26 -3.12 27.51
C PRO A 33 -20.37 -1.94 27.05
N CYS A 34 -20.98 -0.78 26.82
CA CYS A 34 -20.25 0.44 26.47
C CYS A 34 -19.26 0.81 27.60
N PRO A 35 -18.06 1.31 27.28
CA PRO A 35 -17.11 1.82 28.26
C PRO A 35 -17.74 2.90 29.16
N SER A 36 -17.32 2.93 30.42
CA SER A 36 -17.80 3.94 31.36
C SER A 36 -17.26 5.34 31.00
N ALA A 37 -17.88 6.40 31.50
CA ALA A 37 -17.37 7.77 31.30
C ALA A 37 -15.97 7.96 31.93
N GLU A 38 -15.69 7.26 33.02
CA GLU A 38 -14.38 7.25 33.69
C GLU A 38 -13.31 6.59 32.82
N ASP A 39 -13.64 5.48 32.16
CA ASP A 39 -12.74 4.79 31.21
C ASP A 39 -12.36 5.71 30.03
N LEU A 40 -13.34 6.44 29.47
CA LEU A 40 -13.10 7.38 28.37
C LEU A 40 -12.23 8.57 28.81
N ALA A 41 -12.42 9.08 30.03
CA ALA A 41 -11.57 10.12 30.60
C ALA A 41 -10.14 9.61 30.87
N ALA A 42 -10.00 8.40 31.44
CA ALA A 42 -8.71 7.77 31.67
C ALA A 42 -7.96 7.47 30.37
N LEU A 43 -8.66 7.10 29.29
CA LEU A 43 -8.11 6.93 27.95
C LEU A 43 -7.50 8.24 27.44
N ARG A 44 -8.24 9.34 27.56
CA ARG A 44 -7.82 10.69 27.14
C ARG A 44 -6.59 11.18 27.91
N GLU A 45 -6.55 10.95 29.21
CA GLU A 45 -5.43 11.35 30.08
C GLU A 45 -4.23 10.38 29.98
N GLY A 46 -4.36 9.31 29.20
CA GLY A 46 -3.31 8.31 29.03
C GLY A 46 -3.04 7.46 30.27
N ARG A 47 -3.97 7.40 31.23
CA ARG A 47 -3.84 6.66 32.51
C ARG A 47 -4.18 5.18 32.43
N LEU A 48 -4.75 4.71 31.33
CA LEU A 48 -5.06 3.30 31.12
C LEU A 48 -3.80 2.48 30.79
N ASP A 49 -3.76 1.25 31.32
CA ASP A 49 -2.81 0.24 30.89
C ASP A 49 -3.01 -0.16 29.41
N ALA A 50 -2.03 -0.87 28.85
CA ALA A 50 -2.04 -1.21 27.43
C ALA A 50 -3.20 -2.13 27.02
N ALA A 51 -3.61 -3.05 27.91
CA ALA A 51 -4.67 -4.02 27.60
C ALA A 51 -6.05 -3.34 27.58
N ARG A 52 -6.38 -2.57 28.62
CA ARG A 52 -7.64 -1.83 28.71
C ARG A 52 -7.75 -0.76 27.63
N ARG A 53 -6.63 -0.11 27.28
CA ARG A 53 -6.56 0.84 26.17
C ARG A 53 -6.91 0.19 24.83
N ALA A 54 -6.34 -0.98 24.53
CA ALA A 54 -6.62 -1.69 23.28
C ALA A 54 -8.09 -2.13 23.19
N GLU A 55 -8.67 -2.61 24.29
CA GLU A 55 -10.08 -3.00 24.36
C GLU A 55 -11.02 -1.82 24.07
N ILE A 56 -10.79 -0.66 24.69
CA ILE A 56 -11.63 0.52 24.48
C ILE A 56 -11.46 1.07 23.05
N LEU A 57 -10.25 1.10 22.50
CA LEU A 57 -10.04 1.53 21.12
C LEU A 57 -10.75 0.62 20.12
N ALA A 58 -10.71 -0.70 20.33
CA ALA A 58 -11.46 -1.64 19.50
C ALA A 58 -12.98 -1.44 19.62
N HIS A 59 -13.50 -1.10 20.81
CA HIS A 59 -14.92 -0.76 20.98
C HIS A 59 -15.29 0.54 20.27
N LEU A 60 -14.44 1.57 20.33
CA LEU A 60 -14.66 2.84 19.64
C LEU A 60 -14.69 2.67 18.12
N ASP A 61 -13.96 1.70 17.55
CA ASP A 61 -13.87 1.48 16.11
C ASP A 61 -15.21 1.11 15.45
N GLY A 62 -16.22 0.66 16.20
CA GLY A 62 -17.56 0.51 15.63
C GLY A 62 -18.75 0.82 16.54
N CYS A 63 -18.53 1.42 17.70
CA CYS A 63 -19.60 2.00 18.50
C CYS A 63 -19.65 3.53 18.34
N ALA A 64 -20.47 3.98 17.39
CA ALA A 64 -20.69 5.40 17.08
C ALA A 64 -21.02 6.27 18.29
N GLU A 65 -21.87 5.76 19.18
CA GLU A 65 -22.28 6.48 20.38
C GLU A 65 -21.10 6.70 21.33
N CYS A 66 -20.20 5.71 21.46
CA CYS A 66 -19.01 5.85 22.29
C CYS A 66 -17.98 6.79 21.67
N VAL A 67 -17.84 6.81 20.34
CA VAL A 67 -17.01 7.80 19.64
C VAL A 67 -17.53 9.21 19.89
N ALA A 68 -18.83 9.44 19.73
CA ALA A 68 -19.44 10.75 19.98
C ALA A 68 -19.23 11.21 21.43
N ARG A 69 -19.40 10.32 22.42
CA ARG A 69 -19.12 10.61 23.84
C ARG A 69 -17.65 10.93 24.09
N TRP A 70 -16.73 10.18 23.50
CA TRP A 70 -15.30 10.43 23.64
C TRP A 70 -14.86 11.77 23.03
N LEU A 71 -15.40 12.13 21.85
CA LEU A 71 -15.19 13.44 21.24
C LEU A 71 -15.74 14.58 22.11
N ALA A 72 -16.92 14.41 22.71
CA ALA A 72 -17.51 15.39 23.62
C ALA A 72 -16.67 15.60 24.90
N VAL A 73 -16.11 14.53 25.47
CA VAL A 73 -15.19 14.65 26.61
C VAL A 73 -13.87 15.32 26.19
N SER A 74 -13.45 15.14 24.95
CA SER A 74 -12.18 15.67 24.43
C SER A 74 -12.22 17.16 24.11
N SER A 75 -13.39 17.72 23.80
CA SER A 75 -13.56 19.13 23.48
C SER A 75 -13.63 20.05 24.71
N VAL A 76 -13.91 19.52 25.90
CA VAL A 76 -14.13 20.32 27.13
C VAL A 76 -12.87 21.06 27.59
N ASP A 77 -11.65 20.52 27.41
CA ASP A 77 -10.43 21.26 27.84
C ASP A 77 -9.93 22.26 26.80
N ALA A 78 -10.47 22.27 25.57
CA ALA A 78 -10.09 23.29 24.59
C ALA A 78 -10.62 24.68 24.98
N SER A 79 -11.58 24.73 25.93
CA SER A 79 -12.26 25.96 26.34
C SER A 79 -11.92 26.42 27.77
N SER A 80 -10.97 25.78 28.46
CA SER A 80 -10.49 26.26 29.75
C SER A 80 -9.42 27.34 29.55
N GLU A 81 -9.86 28.58 29.31
CA GLU A 81 -9.00 29.78 29.31
C GLU A 81 -8.45 30.15 30.70
N ASP A 82 -8.84 29.43 31.77
CA ASP A 82 -8.35 29.62 33.14
C ASP A 82 -7.41 28.49 33.59
N ALA A 83 -6.47 28.08 32.73
CA ALA A 83 -5.32 27.34 33.22
C ALA A 83 -4.45 28.30 34.06
N PRO A 84 -4.28 28.09 35.37
CA PRO A 84 -3.38 28.91 36.17
C PRO A 84 -2.01 28.87 35.50
N GLU A 85 -1.46 30.05 35.23
CA GLU A 85 -0.16 30.31 34.63
C GLU A 85 0.87 29.37 35.27
N ARG A 86 1.04 28.18 34.67
CA ARG A 86 2.08 27.25 35.07
C ARG A 86 3.35 27.96 34.68
N ALA A 87 4.01 28.55 35.68
CA ALA A 87 5.28 29.23 35.57
C ALA A 87 6.15 28.42 34.63
N VAL A 88 6.31 28.93 33.40
CA VAL A 88 7.14 28.31 32.39
C VAL A 88 8.52 28.21 33.04
N PRO A 89 9.04 27.00 33.30
CA PRO A 89 10.32 26.87 33.97
C PRO A 89 11.33 27.66 33.13
N ALA A 90 12.02 28.61 33.78
CA ALA A 90 12.95 29.49 33.13
C ALA A 90 13.85 28.67 32.19
N PRO A 91 14.06 29.13 30.94
CA PRO A 91 14.79 28.36 29.94
C PRO A 91 16.13 27.95 30.52
N ARG A 92 16.29 26.65 30.78
CA ARG A 92 17.56 26.11 31.24
C ARG A 92 18.60 26.45 30.18
N ALA A 93 19.67 27.10 30.59
CA ALA A 93 20.77 27.46 29.70
C ALA A 93 21.27 26.20 28.99
N VAL A 94 20.89 26.05 27.72
CA VAL A 94 21.30 24.93 26.89
C VAL A 94 22.79 25.09 26.66
N SER A 95 23.56 24.06 27.01
CA SER A 95 25.02 24.14 26.89
C SER A 95 25.40 24.38 25.41
N PRO A 96 26.46 25.16 25.15
CA PRO A 96 26.92 25.41 23.78
C PRO A 96 27.35 24.12 23.07
N VAL A 97 27.66 23.05 23.83
CA VAL A 97 27.95 21.72 23.29
C VAL A 97 26.70 21.10 22.68
N PHE A 98 25.54 21.20 23.35
CA PHE A 98 24.28 20.63 22.86
C PHE A 98 23.83 21.30 21.54
N VAL A 99 23.97 22.62 21.45
CA VAL A 99 23.62 23.37 20.23
C VAL A 99 24.47 22.94 19.04
N ARG A 100 25.77 22.67 19.24
CA ARG A 100 26.66 22.18 18.19
C ARG A 100 26.29 20.77 17.72
N THR A 101 25.95 19.87 18.64
CA THR A 101 25.54 18.51 18.29
C THR A 101 24.26 18.50 17.47
N VAL A 102 23.24 19.28 17.87
CA VAL A 102 21.98 19.41 17.12
C VAL A 102 22.20 19.99 15.73
N ALA A 103 23.07 21.01 15.59
CA ALA A 103 23.39 21.59 14.29
C ALA A 103 24.08 20.59 13.34
N VAL A 104 25.01 19.77 13.85
CA VAL A 104 25.66 18.71 13.05
C VAL A 104 24.65 17.65 12.62
N ILE A 105 23.77 17.20 13.52
CA ILE A 105 22.72 16.22 13.18
C ILE A 105 21.79 16.79 12.11
N ALA A 106 21.35 18.04 12.27
CA ALA A 106 20.49 18.71 11.29
C ALA A 106 21.18 18.86 9.93
N ALA A 107 22.47 19.21 9.90
CA ALA A 107 23.25 19.30 8.67
C ALA A 107 23.41 17.92 7.98
N VAL A 108 23.71 16.87 8.75
CA VAL A 108 23.79 15.49 8.23
C VAL A 108 22.45 15.04 7.69
N ALA A 109 21.36 15.26 8.42
CA ALA A 109 20.01 14.91 7.98
C ALA A 109 19.61 15.67 6.70
N ALA A 110 19.94 16.96 6.60
CA ALA A 110 19.72 17.76 5.40
C ALA A 110 20.56 17.26 4.22
N CYS A 111 21.84 16.92 4.43
CA CYS A 111 22.69 16.32 3.40
C CYS A 111 22.15 14.96 2.94
N VAL A 112 21.74 14.08 3.85
CA VAL A 112 21.14 12.78 3.50
C VAL A 112 19.85 12.98 2.71
N PHE A 113 18.96 13.87 3.17
CA PHE A 113 17.73 14.21 2.44
C PHE A 113 18.02 14.76 1.04
N PHE A 114 19.02 15.65 0.92
CA PHE A 114 19.41 16.25 -0.35
C PHE A 114 20.05 15.23 -1.30
N VAL A 115 20.87 14.30 -0.77
CA VAL A 115 21.43 13.17 -1.53
C VAL A 115 20.30 12.25 -2.01
N ILE A 116 19.33 11.89 -1.17
CA ILE A 116 18.17 11.08 -1.56
C ILE A 116 17.31 11.80 -2.62
N ARG A 117 17.24 13.14 -2.59
CA ARG A 117 16.48 13.92 -3.58
C ARG A 117 17.20 14.14 -4.89
N LEU A 118 18.52 14.36 -4.88
CA LEU A 118 19.32 14.60 -6.08
C LEU A 118 19.77 13.31 -6.76
N PHE A 119 20.05 12.30 -5.96
CA PHE A 119 20.25 10.93 -6.38
C PHE A 119 19.09 10.16 -5.78
N PRO A 120 17.85 10.32 -6.31
CA PRO A 120 16.84 9.31 -6.04
C PRO A 120 17.55 7.99 -6.32
N PRO A 121 17.55 7.04 -5.36
CA PRO A 121 18.24 5.78 -5.57
C PRO A 121 17.85 5.35 -6.96
N SER A 122 18.85 5.13 -7.81
CA SER A 122 18.66 4.89 -9.24
C SER A 122 17.91 3.58 -9.53
N GLY A 123 17.11 3.09 -8.57
CA GLY A 123 16.06 2.07 -8.63
C GLY A 123 14.92 2.40 -9.60
N GLY A 124 15.17 3.26 -10.58
CA GLY A 124 14.51 3.11 -11.88
C GLY A 124 15.05 1.93 -12.70
N GLY A 125 16.14 1.29 -12.27
CA GLY A 125 16.68 0.05 -12.81
C GLY A 125 16.24 -1.20 -12.01
N PRO A 126 16.80 -2.39 -12.30
CA PRO A 126 16.22 -3.74 -12.40
C PRO A 126 15.42 -4.36 -11.22
N ASP A 127 14.90 -3.62 -10.25
CA ASP A 127 14.27 -4.20 -9.05
C ASP A 127 12.94 -4.92 -9.30
N PHE A 128 12.03 -4.34 -10.10
CA PHE A 128 10.76 -5.02 -10.39
C PHE A 128 10.95 -6.24 -11.29
N ALA A 129 11.75 -6.14 -12.37
CA ALA A 129 12.03 -7.27 -13.24
C ALA A 129 12.72 -8.41 -12.47
N ARG A 130 13.65 -8.07 -11.56
CA ARG A 130 14.28 -9.04 -10.64
C ARG A 130 13.29 -9.63 -9.66
N SER A 131 12.33 -8.86 -9.14
CA SER A 131 11.29 -9.35 -8.22
C SER A 131 10.32 -10.30 -8.94
N VAL A 132 9.90 -9.96 -10.17
CA VAL A 132 9.14 -10.87 -11.04
C VAL A 132 9.95 -12.14 -11.31
N ASP A 133 11.22 -12.03 -11.71
CA ASP A 133 12.10 -13.20 -11.92
C ASP A 133 12.29 -14.03 -10.64
N ALA A 134 12.34 -13.40 -9.46
CA ALA A 134 12.39 -14.11 -8.18
C ALA A 134 11.11 -14.92 -7.93
N GLY A 135 9.94 -14.37 -8.27
CA GLY A 135 8.66 -15.09 -8.23
C GLY A 135 8.65 -16.31 -9.16
N TYR A 136 9.14 -16.16 -10.39
CA TYR A 136 9.28 -17.28 -11.33
C TYR A 136 10.28 -18.31 -10.81
N ARG A 137 11.43 -17.91 -10.26
CA ARG A 137 12.40 -18.84 -9.66
C ARG A 137 11.80 -19.60 -8.49
N LEU A 138 11.07 -18.94 -7.60
CA LEU A 138 10.38 -19.60 -6.48
C LEU A 138 9.46 -20.72 -6.98
N VAL A 139 8.71 -20.48 -8.05
CA VAL A 139 7.85 -21.49 -8.68
C VAL A 139 8.65 -22.59 -9.36
N LEU A 140 9.66 -22.24 -10.17
CA LEU A 140 10.44 -23.19 -10.94
C LEU A 140 11.35 -24.08 -10.06
N ASP A 141 11.77 -23.57 -8.90
CA ASP A 141 12.63 -24.28 -7.96
C ASP A 141 11.82 -25.12 -6.94
N ASP A 142 10.50 -24.92 -6.84
CA ASP A 142 9.59 -25.76 -6.04
C ASP A 142 8.77 -26.68 -6.95
N PRO A 143 9.09 -27.99 -7.03
CA PRO A 143 8.40 -28.94 -7.90
C PRO A 143 6.91 -29.06 -7.63
N ARG A 144 6.45 -28.81 -6.39
CA ARG A 144 5.03 -28.90 -6.02
C ARG A 144 4.27 -27.72 -6.58
N LEU A 145 4.80 -26.51 -6.41
CA LEU A 145 4.24 -25.30 -7.00
C LEU A 145 4.28 -25.39 -8.53
N TYR A 146 5.39 -25.81 -9.12
CA TYR A 146 5.49 -25.98 -10.56
C TYR A 146 4.43 -26.95 -11.12
N ALA A 147 4.28 -28.12 -10.49
CA ALA A 147 3.28 -29.11 -10.91
C ALA A 147 1.86 -28.55 -10.82
N ALA A 148 1.53 -27.86 -9.72
CA ALA A 148 0.22 -27.24 -9.50
C ALA A 148 -0.11 -26.17 -10.56
N LEU A 149 0.89 -25.40 -10.99
CA LEU A 149 0.72 -24.29 -11.93
C LEU A 149 0.72 -24.73 -13.41
N SER A 150 1.33 -25.87 -13.73
CA SER A 150 1.51 -26.33 -15.11
C SER A 150 0.21 -26.69 -15.85
N GLY A 151 -0.84 -27.11 -15.13
CA GLY A 151 -2.18 -27.34 -15.68
C GLY A 151 -2.85 -26.03 -16.10
N PRO A 152 -3.11 -25.13 -15.14
CA PRO A 152 -3.65 -23.79 -15.37
C PRO A 152 -2.98 -23.02 -16.51
N VAL A 153 -1.65 -23.04 -16.56
CA VAL A 153 -0.87 -22.35 -17.59
C VAL A 153 -1.18 -22.87 -19.00
N ARG A 154 -1.41 -24.18 -19.15
CA ARG A 154 -1.79 -24.76 -20.45
C ARG A 154 -3.19 -24.36 -20.87
N GLU A 155 -4.13 -24.29 -19.93
CA GLU A 155 -5.49 -23.81 -20.20
C GLU A 155 -5.49 -22.33 -20.57
N LEU A 156 -4.72 -21.52 -19.83
CA LEU A 156 -4.54 -20.10 -20.08
C LEU A 156 -3.85 -19.82 -21.43
N ALA A 157 -2.91 -20.67 -21.84
CA ALA A 157 -2.31 -20.60 -23.17
C ALA A 157 -3.29 -21.02 -24.27
N ALA A 158 -4.16 -21.99 -24.00
CA ALA A 158 -5.14 -22.52 -24.95
C ALA A 158 -6.34 -21.59 -25.17
N SER A 159 -6.70 -20.75 -24.18
CA SER A 159 -7.84 -19.82 -24.30
C SER A 159 -7.65 -18.72 -25.34
N GLY A 160 -6.46 -18.62 -25.95
CA GLY A 160 -6.07 -17.51 -26.80
C GLY A 160 -5.78 -16.30 -25.93
N GLY A 161 -4.55 -15.78 -26.04
CA GLY A 161 -4.09 -14.67 -25.20
C GLY A 161 -4.93 -13.39 -25.35
N VAL A 162 -4.49 -12.35 -24.64
CA VAL A 162 -5.01 -10.98 -24.76
C VAL A 162 -5.10 -10.61 -26.26
N ARG A 163 -6.25 -10.06 -26.68
CA ARG A 163 -6.56 -9.77 -28.09
C ARG A 163 -5.75 -8.57 -28.58
N SER A 164 -5.30 -8.66 -29.84
CA SER A 164 -4.35 -7.77 -30.52
C SER A 164 -4.24 -6.34 -29.99
N ALA A 165 -3.02 -5.99 -29.59
CA ALA A 165 -2.60 -4.64 -29.22
C ALA A 165 -2.94 -3.58 -30.28
N GLY A 166 -3.73 -2.58 -29.88
CA GLY A 166 -3.90 -1.30 -30.56
C GLY A 166 -2.82 -0.28 -30.22
N THR A 167 -2.09 -0.45 -29.10
CA THR A 167 -1.01 0.47 -28.67
C THR A 167 0.32 -0.23 -28.39
N PRO A 168 1.47 0.47 -28.43
CA PRO A 168 2.77 -0.11 -28.04
C PRO A 168 2.82 -0.66 -26.62
N ALA A 169 2.06 -0.06 -25.70
CA ALA A 169 1.97 -0.55 -24.31
C ALA A 169 1.21 -1.88 -24.24
N GLU A 170 0.08 -2.00 -24.94
CA GLU A 170 -0.63 -3.28 -25.05
C GLU A 170 0.27 -4.36 -25.65
N GLY A 171 1.03 -4.03 -26.70
CA GLY A 171 1.98 -4.95 -27.32
C GLY A 171 3.08 -5.40 -26.36
N ALA A 172 3.61 -4.49 -25.54
CA ALA A 172 4.58 -4.84 -24.50
C ALA A 172 3.97 -5.73 -23.42
N PHE A 173 2.73 -5.48 -23.01
CA PHE A 173 2.01 -6.28 -22.01
C PHE A 173 1.76 -7.69 -22.53
N GLU A 174 1.25 -7.80 -23.76
CA GLU A 174 1.02 -9.07 -24.47
C GLU A 174 2.32 -9.88 -24.61
N ALA A 175 3.42 -9.22 -25.03
CA ALA A 175 4.73 -9.86 -25.11
C ALA A 175 5.19 -10.37 -23.74
N GLY A 176 4.95 -9.59 -22.68
CA GLY A 176 5.21 -9.98 -21.29
C GLY A 176 4.39 -11.18 -20.85
N TRP A 177 3.10 -11.17 -21.14
CA TRP A 177 2.20 -12.29 -20.86
C TRP A 177 2.65 -13.57 -21.57
N ALA A 178 2.93 -13.50 -22.87
CA ALA A 178 3.44 -14.63 -23.65
C ALA A 178 4.78 -15.14 -23.09
N ALA A 179 5.69 -14.25 -22.69
CA ALA A 179 6.94 -14.60 -22.04
C ALA A 179 6.72 -15.33 -20.70
N GLY A 180 5.73 -14.89 -19.91
CA GLY A 180 5.37 -15.53 -18.65
C GLY A 180 4.85 -16.96 -18.84
N LEU A 181 3.93 -17.15 -19.80
CA LEU A 181 3.43 -18.47 -20.17
C LEU A 181 4.56 -19.38 -20.65
N ALA A 182 5.45 -18.86 -21.50
CA ALA A 182 6.60 -19.61 -21.99
C ALA A 182 7.54 -20.05 -20.86
N ALA A 183 7.79 -19.19 -19.87
CA ALA A 183 8.64 -19.52 -18.73
C ALA A 183 8.06 -20.64 -17.85
N LEU A 184 6.73 -20.67 -17.65
CA LEU A 184 6.09 -21.75 -16.90
C LEU A 184 5.94 -23.03 -17.74
N GLY A 185 5.72 -22.92 -19.05
CA GLY A 185 5.54 -24.08 -19.94
C GLY A 185 6.84 -24.78 -20.34
N ARG A 186 7.94 -24.04 -20.54
CA ARG A 186 9.23 -24.56 -21.02
C ARG A 186 10.35 -24.52 -19.98
N GLY A 187 10.09 -23.96 -18.80
CA GLY A 187 11.08 -23.81 -17.73
C GLY A 187 11.96 -22.56 -17.92
N ARG A 188 13.23 -22.64 -17.49
CA ARG A 188 14.14 -21.48 -17.32
C ARG A 188 14.55 -20.72 -18.60
N GLU A 189 13.99 -21.03 -19.77
CA GLU A 189 14.26 -20.24 -20.98
C GLU A 189 13.63 -18.84 -20.86
N GLY A 190 14.47 -17.87 -20.50
CA GLY A 190 14.07 -16.48 -20.38
C GLY A 190 13.83 -15.85 -21.74
N VAL A 191 12.64 -15.27 -21.93
CA VAL A 191 12.40 -14.32 -23.03
C VAL A 191 13.01 -12.99 -22.63
N ALA A 192 13.92 -12.47 -23.45
CA ALA A 192 14.52 -11.17 -23.21
C ALA A 192 13.45 -10.07 -23.19
N ALA A 193 13.49 -9.22 -22.17
CA ALA A 193 12.64 -8.04 -22.11
C ALA A 193 12.99 -7.09 -23.28
N PRO A 194 12.00 -6.35 -23.81
CA PRO A 194 12.29 -5.27 -24.76
C PRO A 194 13.21 -4.26 -24.09
N SER A 195 14.41 -4.04 -24.64
CA SER A 195 15.39 -3.13 -24.05
C SER A 195 15.23 -1.70 -24.56
N GLY A 196 15.51 -0.71 -23.72
CA GLY A 196 15.73 0.68 -24.16
C GLY A 196 14.49 1.59 -24.06
N ASN A 197 13.39 1.08 -23.52
CA ASN A 197 12.24 1.89 -23.12
C ASN A 197 11.77 1.40 -21.74
N ALA A 198 12.08 2.18 -20.70
CA ALA A 198 11.76 1.84 -19.31
C ALA A 198 10.26 1.57 -19.09
N ARG A 199 9.38 2.23 -19.86
CA ARG A 199 7.94 1.98 -19.80
C ARG A 199 7.55 0.67 -20.47
N ALA A 200 8.12 0.36 -21.64
CA ALA A 200 7.90 -0.94 -22.27
C ALA A 200 8.41 -2.09 -21.39
N GLU A 201 9.57 -1.92 -20.75
CA GLU A 201 10.11 -2.89 -19.77
C GLU A 201 9.17 -3.08 -18.58
N TYR A 202 8.64 -1.98 -18.04
CA TYR A 202 7.65 -1.99 -16.96
C TYR A 202 6.37 -2.74 -17.34
N VAL A 203 5.77 -2.38 -18.46
CA VAL A 203 4.53 -2.97 -18.97
C VAL A 203 4.73 -4.46 -19.30
N PHE A 204 5.89 -4.81 -19.88
CA PHE A 204 6.29 -6.20 -20.14
C PHE A 204 6.40 -7.02 -18.85
N ALA A 205 7.04 -6.50 -17.81
CA ALA A 205 7.12 -7.23 -16.55
C ALA A 205 5.76 -7.35 -15.85
N ALA A 206 4.88 -6.34 -15.97
CA ALA A 206 3.50 -6.45 -15.48
C ALA A 206 2.75 -7.59 -16.17
N GLY A 207 2.94 -7.74 -17.49
CA GLY A 207 2.43 -8.88 -18.26
C GLY A 207 2.93 -10.21 -17.71
N ARG A 208 4.25 -10.35 -17.53
CA ARG A 208 4.86 -11.57 -16.94
C ARG A 208 4.33 -11.85 -15.54
N TRP A 209 4.27 -10.85 -14.69
CA TRP A 209 3.81 -11.00 -13.30
C TRP A 209 2.34 -11.45 -13.24
N SER A 210 1.48 -10.87 -14.07
CA SER A 210 0.05 -11.20 -14.07
C SER A 210 -0.23 -12.67 -14.42
N VAL A 211 0.56 -13.29 -15.31
CA VAL A 211 0.50 -14.73 -15.59
C VAL A 211 0.80 -15.55 -14.34
N LEU A 212 1.84 -15.18 -13.58
CA LEU A 212 2.25 -15.89 -12.37
C LEU A 212 1.13 -15.88 -11.32
N VAL A 213 0.50 -14.72 -11.12
CA VAL A 213 -0.62 -14.56 -10.17
C VAL A 213 -1.87 -15.30 -10.65
N HIS A 214 -2.20 -15.22 -11.93
CA HIS A 214 -3.34 -15.94 -12.50
C HIS A 214 -3.20 -17.45 -12.35
N ALA A 215 -2.03 -17.99 -12.71
CA ALA A 215 -1.77 -19.42 -12.55
C ALA A 215 -1.89 -19.84 -11.09
N ALA A 216 -1.39 -19.04 -10.13
CA ALA A 216 -1.47 -19.35 -8.71
C ALA A 216 -2.88 -19.32 -8.13
N LEU A 217 -3.75 -18.46 -8.66
CA LEU A 217 -5.16 -18.44 -8.29
C LEU A 217 -5.89 -19.69 -8.76
N ASP A 218 -5.66 -20.07 -10.02
CA ASP A 218 -6.31 -21.23 -10.65
C ASP A 218 -5.80 -22.56 -10.06
N ALA A 219 -4.52 -22.62 -9.71
CA ALA A 219 -3.92 -23.74 -8.97
C ALA A 219 -4.33 -23.79 -7.47
N GLU A 220 -5.17 -22.85 -7.01
CA GLU A 220 -5.60 -22.71 -5.62
C GLU A 220 -4.45 -22.68 -4.59
N VAL A 221 -3.32 -22.04 -4.92
CA VAL A 221 -2.14 -22.01 -4.04
C VAL A 221 -2.54 -21.53 -2.63
N PRO A 222 -2.21 -22.29 -1.56
CA PRO A 222 -2.63 -21.94 -0.21
C PRO A 222 -2.24 -20.52 0.19
N SER A 223 -3.20 -19.81 0.80
CA SER A 223 -2.96 -18.51 1.42
C SER A 223 -1.95 -18.64 2.59
N GLY A 224 -1.30 -17.54 2.99
CA GLY A 224 -0.37 -17.54 4.13
C GLY A 224 1.09 -17.90 3.81
N GLY A 225 1.40 -18.24 2.56
CA GLY A 225 2.73 -18.66 2.11
C GLY A 225 3.65 -17.52 1.67
N ASN A 226 4.97 -17.80 1.62
CA ASN A 226 5.99 -16.86 1.14
C ASN A 226 5.74 -16.40 -0.31
N PHE A 227 5.09 -17.22 -1.13
CA PHE A 227 4.70 -16.87 -2.49
C PHE A 227 3.84 -15.59 -2.51
N TRP A 228 2.74 -15.58 -1.76
CA TRP A 228 1.80 -14.45 -1.74
C TRP A 228 2.43 -13.20 -1.13
N LYS A 229 3.28 -13.34 -0.11
CA LYS A 229 4.07 -12.22 0.45
C LYS A 229 4.97 -11.56 -0.60
N GLU A 230 5.64 -12.37 -1.41
CA GLU A 230 6.49 -11.85 -2.48
C GLU A 230 5.64 -11.22 -3.61
N GLN A 231 4.48 -11.77 -3.93
CA GLN A 231 3.57 -11.17 -4.92
C GLN A 231 3.00 -9.84 -4.44
N ALA A 232 2.64 -9.72 -3.16
CA ALA A 232 2.17 -8.46 -2.57
C ALA A 232 3.28 -7.39 -2.59
N ARG A 233 4.50 -7.76 -2.21
CA ARG A 233 5.68 -6.88 -2.35
C ARG A 233 5.87 -6.44 -3.80
N THR A 234 5.77 -7.36 -4.76
CA THR A 234 5.93 -7.05 -6.19
C THR A 234 4.86 -6.04 -6.65
N ALA A 235 3.61 -6.21 -6.23
CA ALA A 235 2.53 -5.26 -6.54
C ALA A 235 2.78 -3.86 -5.94
N GLY A 236 3.32 -3.78 -4.72
CA GLY A 236 3.75 -2.51 -4.11
C GLY A 236 4.80 -1.78 -4.96
N LEU A 237 5.77 -2.51 -5.51
CA LEU A 237 6.77 -1.94 -6.42
C LEU A 237 6.14 -1.41 -7.72
N PHE A 238 5.14 -2.11 -8.26
CA PHE A 238 4.38 -1.61 -9.43
C PHE A 238 3.62 -0.31 -9.09
N GLN A 239 3.01 -0.21 -7.91
CA GLN A 239 2.31 0.98 -7.45
C GLN A 239 3.26 2.19 -7.33
N GLU A 240 4.41 2.02 -6.67
CA GLU A 240 5.42 3.06 -6.52
C GLU A 240 5.96 3.52 -7.87
N ARG A 241 6.25 2.58 -8.78
CA ARG A 241 6.81 2.89 -10.10
C ARG A 241 5.80 3.60 -11.00
N THR A 242 4.53 3.22 -10.95
CA THR A 242 3.45 3.90 -11.67
C THR A 242 3.42 5.39 -11.34
N ALA A 243 3.57 5.74 -10.06
CA ALA A 243 3.57 7.13 -9.61
C ALA A 243 4.75 7.94 -10.18
N ALA A 244 5.81 7.27 -10.66
CA ALA A 244 6.98 7.93 -11.25
C ALA A 244 6.93 8.05 -12.78
N LEU A 245 6.05 7.30 -13.47
CA LEU A 245 6.11 7.13 -14.93
C LEU A 245 5.09 7.97 -15.74
N ALA A 246 4.06 8.57 -15.13
CA ALA A 246 2.94 9.10 -15.93
C ALA A 246 2.20 10.31 -15.31
N PRO A 247 2.70 11.55 -15.43
CA PRO A 247 1.94 12.72 -14.98
C PRO A 247 0.64 12.87 -15.80
N GLY A 248 -0.50 12.55 -15.21
CA GLY A 248 -1.83 12.76 -15.81
C GLY A 248 -2.84 11.62 -15.59
N ASP A 249 -2.39 10.35 -15.67
CA ASP A 249 -3.24 9.15 -15.54
C ASP A 249 -2.95 8.32 -14.26
N GLU A 250 -2.15 8.90 -13.36
CA GLU A 250 -1.63 8.24 -12.16
C GLU A 250 -2.73 7.68 -11.27
N THR A 251 -3.87 8.38 -11.17
CA THR A 251 -4.90 8.04 -10.19
C THR A 251 -5.50 6.67 -10.46
N ARG A 252 -5.81 6.34 -11.72
CA ARG A 252 -6.46 5.07 -12.06
C ARG A 252 -5.49 3.89 -11.96
N HIS A 253 -4.26 4.07 -12.45
CA HIS A 253 -3.23 3.03 -12.34
C HIS A 253 -2.83 2.82 -10.87
N ARG A 254 -2.61 3.89 -10.11
CA ARG A 254 -2.27 3.80 -8.68
C ARG A 254 -3.40 3.16 -7.87
N ALA A 255 -4.65 3.48 -8.18
CA ALA A 255 -5.80 2.83 -7.55
C ALA A 255 -5.85 1.33 -7.88
N LEU A 256 -5.64 0.95 -9.15
CA LEU A 256 -5.61 -0.45 -9.57
C LEU A 256 -4.49 -1.23 -8.83
N TRP A 257 -3.27 -0.70 -8.82
CA TRP A 257 -2.14 -1.35 -8.15
C TRP A 257 -2.29 -1.39 -6.62
N GLY A 258 -2.85 -0.33 -6.02
CA GLY A 258 -3.18 -0.33 -4.59
C GLY A 258 -4.24 -1.37 -4.23
N ASP A 259 -5.28 -1.51 -5.06
CA ASP A 259 -6.31 -2.54 -4.90
C ASP A 259 -5.71 -3.96 -5.03
N LEU A 260 -4.83 -4.17 -6.02
CA LEU A 260 -4.11 -5.44 -6.19
C LEU A 260 -3.24 -5.76 -4.98
N ALA A 261 -2.42 -4.81 -4.52
CA ALA A 261 -1.55 -4.98 -3.36
C ALA A 261 -2.38 -5.34 -2.11
N ALA A 262 -3.47 -4.61 -1.85
CA ALA A 262 -4.31 -4.87 -0.69
C ALA A 262 -4.97 -6.27 -0.72
N VAL A 263 -5.38 -6.75 -1.90
CA VAL A 263 -5.93 -8.11 -2.03
C VAL A 263 -4.84 -9.17 -1.83
N LEU A 264 -3.65 -8.93 -2.37
CA LEU A 264 -2.50 -9.84 -2.24
C LEU A 264 -2.00 -9.91 -0.79
N ASP A 265 -2.01 -8.80 -0.04
CA ASP A 265 -1.68 -8.80 1.39
C ASP A 265 -2.65 -9.69 2.18
N ARG A 266 -3.96 -9.63 1.90
CA ARG A 266 -4.93 -10.55 2.53
C ARG A 266 -4.66 -12.02 2.18
N LEU A 267 -4.24 -12.30 0.94
CA LEU A 267 -3.82 -13.67 0.55
C LEU A 267 -2.54 -14.07 1.28
N ALA A 268 -1.61 -13.14 1.46
CA ALA A 268 -0.33 -13.34 2.15
C ALA A 268 -0.49 -13.60 3.66
N ASP A 269 -1.50 -13.01 4.28
CA ASP A 269 -1.78 -13.18 5.72
C ASP A 269 -2.75 -14.33 6.02
N GLY A 270 -3.27 -14.99 4.99
CA GLY A 270 -4.23 -16.10 5.16
C GLY A 270 -5.66 -15.65 5.45
N SER A 271 -5.94 -14.34 5.43
CA SER A 271 -7.25 -13.75 5.72
C SER A 271 -8.14 -13.58 4.48
N ALA A 272 -7.63 -13.88 3.28
CA ALA A 272 -8.37 -13.75 2.04
C ALA A 272 -9.57 -14.71 1.95
N THR A 273 -10.69 -14.16 1.49
CA THR A 273 -11.93 -14.88 1.21
C THR A 273 -12.02 -15.32 -0.27
N ALA A 274 -13.01 -16.17 -0.60
CA ALA A 274 -13.32 -16.48 -2.01
C ALA A 274 -13.63 -15.21 -2.83
N ARG A 275 -14.31 -14.24 -2.22
CA ARG A 275 -14.60 -12.93 -2.85
C ARG A 275 -13.32 -12.14 -3.16
N ASP A 276 -12.28 -12.25 -2.33
CA ASP A 276 -10.99 -11.62 -2.59
C ASP A 276 -10.29 -12.24 -3.80
N ARG A 277 -10.32 -13.57 -3.94
CA ARG A 277 -9.80 -14.28 -5.12
C ARG A 277 -10.53 -13.87 -6.39
N ASP A 278 -11.87 -13.83 -6.36
CA ASP A 278 -12.68 -13.36 -7.49
C ASP A 278 -12.37 -11.89 -7.84
N ARG A 279 -12.17 -11.05 -6.83
CA ARG A 279 -11.77 -9.65 -7.02
C ARG A 279 -10.40 -9.58 -7.69
N LEU A 280 -9.43 -10.38 -7.26
CA LEU A 280 -8.10 -10.42 -7.85
C LEU A 280 -8.16 -10.81 -9.33
N CYS A 281 -8.92 -11.85 -9.68
CA CYS A 281 -9.13 -12.25 -11.09
C CYS A 281 -9.68 -11.11 -11.94
N ARG A 282 -10.66 -10.35 -11.43
CA ARG A 282 -11.22 -9.18 -12.13
C ARG A 282 -10.20 -8.06 -12.29
N LEU A 283 -9.41 -7.76 -11.25
CA LEU A 283 -8.38 -6.72 -11.29
C LEU A 283 -7.29 -7.06 -12.30
N LEU A 284 -6.81 -8.31 -12.32
CA LEU A 284 -5.81 -8.78 -13.28
C LEU A 284 -6.33 -8.74 -14.72
N GLY A 285 -7.57 -9.16 -14.97
CA GLY A 285 -8.21 -9.04 -16.29
C GLY A 285 -8.45 -7.58 -16.73
N GLY A 286 -8.47 -6.63 -15.79
CA GLY A 286 -8.50 -5.20 -16.06
C GLY A 286 -7.13 -4.60 -16.40
N LEU A 287 -6.04 -5.27 -16.00
CA LEU A 287 -4.70 -4.70 -16.04
C LEU A 287 -4.22 -4.43 -17.47
N GLY A 288 -4.42 -5.37 -18.39
CA GLY A 288 -4.05 -5.18 -19.80
C GLY A 288 -4.75 -3.97 -20.43
N ARG A 289 -6.06 -3.80 -20.16
CA ARG A 289 -6.84 -2.64 -20.64
C ARG A 289 -6.34 -1.33 -20.03
N VAL A 290 -6.14 -1.29 -18.72
CA VAL A 290 -5.67 -0.08 -18.02
C VAL A 290 -4.28 0.33 -18.51
N MET A 291 -3.39 -0.63 -18.77
CA MET A 291 -2.06 -0.36 -19.32
C MET A 291 -2.10 0.10 -20.78
N GLY A 292 -3.15 -0.27 -21.53
CA GLY A 292 -3.36 0.10 -22.93
C GLY A 292 -4.08 1.42 -23.17
N GLU A 293 -5.06 1.76 -22.33
CA GLU A 293 -5.84 3.01 -22.38
C GLU A 293 -5.00 4.27 -22.09
N SER A 294 -3.81 4.09 -21.54
CA SER A 294 -2.85 5.17 -21.34
C SER A 294 -2.24 5.59 -22.67
N ASP A 295 -3.02 6.38 -23.42
CA ASP A 295 -2.65 7.18 -24.59
C ASP A 295 -1.72 8.31 -24.13
N LEU A 296 -0.60 7.88 -23.58
CA LEU A 296 0.46 8.70 -23.04
C LEU A 296 1.35 9.03 -24.22
N GLY A 297 1.12 10.23 -24.76
CA GLY A 297 1.78 10.77 -25.95
C GLY A 297 3.27 10.44 -26.03
N ALA A 298 3.69 10.04 -27.22
CA ALA A 298 5.08 9.85 -27.60
C ALA A 298 5.91 11.13 -27.39
#